data_AF-A0A183GL61-F1
#
_entry.id   AF-A0A183GL61-F1
#
_cell.length_a   1.000
_cell.length_b   1.000
_cell.length_c   1.000
_cell.angle_alpha   90.00
_cell.angle_beta   90.00
_cell.angle_gamma   90.00
#
_symmetry.space_group_name_H-M   'P 1'
#
loop_
_entity.id
_entity.type
_entity.pdbx_description
1 polymer ?
#
loop_
_entity_poly.entity_id
_entity_poly.type
_entity_poly.pdbx_seq_one_letter_code
_entity_poly.pdbx_strand_id
1 'polypeptide(L)'
;MEMLAKEVGILHEELDPYGRKKAKVSLDILKRLHHVKDGKYIVVTGITPTPLGEGKSTTVMGLVQALGAHLHKNAFACVRQPSQGPTFGIKGGAAGGGYAQVIPMEEFNLHLTGDIHAITAANNLLAAAIEARMFHESTQKDDALFNRLCPANKQGKRPLSAVQKRRLARLGIPDVDDANQLTPEQRVQFSRLNIDPATITWNRVIDTNDRFLRGEISIF
;
A
#
# COMPACT_ATOMS: atom_id res chain seq x y z
N MET A 1 7.93 0.92 24.92
CA MET A 1 8.52 0.57 23.60
C MET A 1 10.05 0.54 23.65
N GLU A 2 10.70 1.55 24.22
CA GLU A 2 12.18 1.64 24.27
C GLU A 2 12.88 0.42 24.90
N MET A 3 12.34 -0.11 26.00
CA MET A 3 12.86 -1.33 26.63
C MET A 3 12.91 -2.50 25.64
N LEU A 4 11.79 -2.78 24.97
CA LEU A 4 11.68 -3.85 23.98
C LEU A 4 12.65 -3.62 22.81
N ALA A 5 12.72 -2.40 22.27
CA ALA A 5 13.62 -2.09 21.18
C ALA A 5 15.09 -2.33 21.53
N LYS A 6 15.50 -1.98 22.76
CA LYS A 6 16.84 -2.23 23.27
C LYS A 6 17.12 -3.74 23.39
N GLU A 7 16.17 -4.52 23.89
CA GLU A 7 16.28 -5.98 24.00
C GLU A 7 16.49 -6.66 22.64
N VAL A 8 15.88 -6.10 21.58
CA VAL A 8 15.96 -6.66 20.23
C VAL A 8 17.03 -6.02 19.34
N GLY A 9 17.79 -5.04 19.84
CA GLY A 9 18.91 -4.42 19.13
C GLY A 9 18.51 -3.36 18.07
N ILE A 10 17.34 -2.75 18.22
CA ILE A 10 16.90 -1.62 17.40
C ILE A 10 17.37 -0.32 18.05
N LEU A 11 18.03 0.55 17.27
CA LEU A 11 18.52 1.84 17.77
C LEU A 11 17.38 2.84 17.93
N HIS A 12 17.55 3.82 18.83
CA HIS A 12 16.53 4.83 19.09
C HIS A 12 16.20 5.68 17.85
N GLU A 13 17.22 6.02 17.06
CA GLU A 13 17.10 6.75 15.79
C GLU A 13 16.41 5.96 14.66
N GLU A 14 16.26 4.64 14.83
CA GLU A 14 15.57 3.77 13.88
C GLU A 14 14.09 3.56 14.25
N LEU A 15 13.60 4.21 15.30
CA LEU A 15 12.24 4.08 15.80
C LEU A 15 11.46 5.37 15.62
N ASP A 16 10.29 5.25 15.01
CA ASP A 16 9.28 6.29 14.98
C ASP A 16 8.14 5.91 15.94
N PRO A 17 8.07 6.49 17.15
CA PRO A 17 7.09 6.07 18.16
C PRO A 17 5.67 6.50 17.82
N TYR A 18 4.70 5.60 18.04
CA TYR A 18 3.27 5.87 17.92
C TYR A 18 2.62 5.74 19.30
N GLY A 19 2.82 6.75 20.14
CA GLY A 19 2.53 6.66 21.57
C GLY A 19 3.55 5.80 22.30
N ARG A 20 3.16 5.21 23.44
CA ARG A 20 4.12 4.56 24.36
C ARG A 20 4.39 3.08 24.08
N LYS A 21 3.48 2.41 23.36
CA LYS A 21 3.40 0.94 23.25
C LYS A 21 3.69 0.38 21.86
N LYS A 22 3.84 1.23 20.83
CA LYS A 22 4.06 0.83 19.44
C LYS A 22 4.94 1.84 18.74
N ALA A 23 5.63 1.40 17.69
CA ALA A 23 6.51 2.21 16.86
C ALA A 23 6.60 1.62 15.46
N LYS A 24 6.94 2.44 14.47
CA LYS A 24 7.48 1.97 13.19
C LYS A 24 8.99 1.87 13.30
N VAL A 25 9.57 0.97 12.50
CA VAL A 25 11.02 0.79 12.40
C VAL A 25 11.45 1.32 11.04
N SER A 26 12.45 2.21 11.01
CA SER A 26 13.04 2.71 9.78
C SER A 26 13.68 1.57 8.99
N LEU A 27 13.52 1.58 7.67
CA LEU A 27 14.15 0.61 6.78
C LEU A 27 15.67 0.78 6.69
N ASP A 28 16.23 1.88 7.20
CA ASP A 28 17.68 2.09 7.27
C ASP A 28 18.39 1.04 8.15
N ILE A 29 17.66 0.40 9.08
CA ILE A 29 18.16 -0.73 9.86
C ILE A 29 18.71 -1.86 8.98
N LEU A 30 18.11 -2.07 7.80
CA LEU A 30 18.54 -3.10 6.86
C LEU A 30 19.94 -2.80 6.29
N LYS A 31 20.29 -1.51 6.12
CA LYS A 31 21.62 -1.10 5.68
C LYS A 31 22.64 -1.36 6.78
N ARG A 32 22.33 -1.01 8.03
CA ARG A 32 23.20 -1.24 9.19
C ARG A 32 23.44 -2.73 9.41
N LEU A 33 22.40 -3.55 9.29
CA LEU A 33 22.45 -4.98 9.55
C LEU A 33 22.80 -5.84 8.33
N HIS A 34 23.16 -5.25 7.18
CA HIS A 34 23.48 -5.99 5.95
C HIS A 34 24.61 -7.04 6.14
N HIS A 35 25.52 -6.81 7.09
CA HIS A 35 26.62 -7.72 7.41
C HIS A 35 26.20 -8.89 8.33
N VAL A 36 25.01 -8.82 8.93
CA VAL A 36 24.50 -9.83 9.86
C VAL A 36 23.82 -10.95 9.07
N LYS A 37 24.12 -12.19 9.43
CA LYS A 37 23.50 -13.36 8.80
C LYS A 37 22.02 -13.47 9.18
N ASP A 38 21.18 -13.81 8.20
CA ASP A 38 19.76 -14.05 8.41
C ASP A 38 19.47 -15.11 9.49
N GLY A 39 18.41 -14.85 10.25
CA GLY A 39 17.89 -15.76 11.26
C GLY A 39 17.18 -16.98 10.68
N LYS A 40 16.60 -17.79 11.55
CA LYS A 40 15.75 -18.91 11.13
C LYS A 40 14.34 -18.41 10.84
N TYR A 41 13.81 -18.76 9.67
CA TYR A 41 12.45 -18.45 9.27
C TYR A 41 11.54 -19.66 9.55
N ILE A 42 10.56 -19.47 10.44
CA ILE A 42 9.62 -20.51 10.85
C ILE A 42 8.23 -20.09 10.39
N VAL A 43 7.59 -20.93 9.56
CA VAL A 43 6.23 -20.71 9.08
C VAL A 43 5.26 -21.56 9.89
N VAL A 44 4.30 -20.91 10.53
CA VAL A 44 3.18 -21.59 11.19
C VAL A 44 2.00 -21.62 10.23
N THR A 45 1.54 -22.83 9.91
CA THR A 45 0.37 -23.07 9.07
C THR A 45 -0.70 -23.86 9.84
N GLY A 46 -1.87 -24.03 9.24
CA GLY A 46 -2.91 -24.91 9.79
C GLY A 46 -3.64 -25.66 8.69
N ILE A 47 -4.47 -26.61 9.11
CA ILE A 47 -5.37 -27.36 8.23
C ILE A 47 -6.43 -26.43 7.62
N THR A 48 -7.22 -26.97 6.69
CA THR A 48 -8.41 -26.32 6.15
C THR A 48 -9.28 -25.77 7.29
N PRO A 49 -9.65 -24.47 7.26
CA PRO A 49 -10.42 -23.86 8.33
C PRO A 49 -11.75 -24.57 8.59
N THR A 50 -12.05 -24.74 9.88
CA THR A 50 -13.28 -25.30 10.42
C THR A 50 -13.97 -24.25 11.30
N PRO A 51 -15.30 -24.34 11.50
CA PRO A 51 -16.03 -23.40 12.36
C PRO A 51 -15.55 -23.34 13.81
N LEU A 52 -14.83 -24.37 14.29
CA LEU A 52 -14.34 -24.46 15.67
C LEU A 52 -13.11 -23.58 15.94
N GLY A 53 -12.42 -23.11 14.89
CA GLY A 53 -11.25 -22.23 14.99
C GLY A 53 -9.98 -22.97 15.41
N GLU A 54 -8.91 -22.85 14.62
CA GLU A 54 -7.68 -23.65 14.82
C GLU A 54 -6.64 -22.95 15.71
N GLY A 55 -6.85 -21.68 16.09
CA GLY A 55 -5.90 -20.97 16.96
C GLY A 55 -4.53 -20.72 16.35
N LYS A 56 -4.43 -20.55 15.01
CA LYS A 56 -3.15 -20.30 14.31
C LYS A 56 -2.38 -19.11 14.88
N SER A 57 -3.03 -17.95 15.01
CA SER A 57 -2.39 -16.75 15.59
C SER A 57 -1.96 -16.96 17.04
N THR A 58 -2.79 -17.65 17.84
CA THR A 58 -2.47 -18.01 19.23
C THR A 58 -1.22 -18.89 19.30
N THR A 59 -1.09 -19.85 18.36
CA THR A 59 0.09 -20.72 18.25
C THR A 59 1.35 -19.93 17.90
N VAL A 60 1.26 -18.95 16.98
CA VAL A 60 2.39 -18.06 16.65
C VAL A 60 2.86 -17.27 17.88
N MET A 61 1.92 -16.67 18.62
CA MET A 61 2.24 -15.91 19.83
C MET A 61 2.87 -16.80 20.90
N GLY A 62 2.27 -17.97 21.16
CA GLY A 62 2.79 -18.93 22.14
C GLY A 62 4.17 -19.46 21.78
N LEU A 63 4.42 -19.72 20.50
CA LEU A 63 5.74 -20.16 20.03
C LEU A 63 6.82 -19.10 20.28
N VAL A 64 6.54 -17.85 19.96
CA VAL A 64 7.50 -16.75 20.17
C VAL A 64 7.71 -16.47 21.66
N GLN A 65 6.65 -16.54 22.47
CA GLN A 65 6.75 -16.46 23.93
C GLN A 65 7.63 -17.60 24.47
N ALA A 66 7.47 -18.84 23.99
CA ALA A 66 8.29 -19.97 24.41
C ALA A 66 9.76 -19.80 24.01
N LEU A 67 10.02 -19.40 22.77
CA LEU A 67 11.39 -19.15 22.29
C LEU A 67 12.07 -18.01 23.06
N GLY A 68 11.38 -16.90 23.26
CA GLY A 68 11.91 -15.70 23.93
C GLY A 68 12.01 -15.86 25.45
N ALA A 69 10.89 -16.10 26.11
CA ALA A 69 10.81 -16.06 27.57
C ALA A 69 11.36 -17.32 28.26
N HIS A 70 11.26 -18.49 27.61
CA HIS A 70 11.66 -19.77 28.23
C HIS A 70 12.95 -20.36 27.66
N LEU A 71 13.27 -20.11 26.39
CA LEU A 71 14.48 -20.63 25.74
C LEU A 71 15.55 -19.56 25.48
N HIS A 72 15.26 -18.30 25.85
CA HIS A 72 16.18 -17.17 25.73
C HIS A 72 16.74 -17.01 24.30
N LYS A 73 15.91 -17.26 23.28
CA LYS A 73 16.21 -17.03 21.88
C LYS A 73 15.53 -15.74 21.42
N ASN A 74 16.29 -14.86 20.77
CA ASN A 74 15.70 -13.69 20.14
C ASN A 74 14.78 -14.14 18.99
N ALA A 75 13.48 -13.88 19.12
CA ALA A 75 12.43 -14.36 18.23
C ALA A 75 11.35 -13.30 18.07
N PHE A 76 10.81 -13.18 16.86
CA PHE A 76 9.79 -12.19 16.52
C PHE A 76 8.59 -12.87 15.89
N ALA A 77 7.39 -12.44 16.28
CA ALA A 77 6.17 -12.82 15.60
C ALA A 77 5.88 -11.81 14.49
N CYS A 78 5.80 -12.28 13.25
CA CYS A 78 5.31 -11.48 12.13
C CYS A 78 3.88 -11.89 11.81
N VAL A 79 2.92 -10.99 12.04
CA VAL A 79 1.50 -11.21 11.79
C VAL A 79 0.92 -10.12 10.92
N ARG A 80 -0.17 -10.44 10.21
CA ARG A 80 -0.90 -9.46 9.40
C ARG A 80 -1.76 -8.58 10.29
N GLN A 81 -1.80 -7.28 9.98
CA GLN A 81 -2.79 -6.38 10.57
C GLN A 81 -4.20 -6.84 10.15
N PRO A 82 -5.16 -6.96 11.09
CA PRO A 82 -6.56 -7.19 10.77
C PRO A 82 -7.19 -5.95 10.15
N SER A 83 -8.13 -6.17 9.23
CA SER A 83 -9.03 -5.12 8.74
C SER A 83 -9.99 -4.70 9.86
N GLN A 84 -10.33 -3.41 9.91
CA GLN A 84 -11.21 -2.84 10.91
C GLN A 84 -12.67 -3.24 10.67
N GLY A 85 -13.12 -3.37 9.41
CA GLY A 85 -14.52 -3.67 9.07
C GLY A 85 -15.09 -4.91 9.80
N PRO A 86 -14.44 -6.08 9.73
CA PRO A 86 -14.88 -7.30 10.41
C PRO A 86 -14.96 -7.18 11.94
N THR A 87 -14.15 -6.30 12.56
CA THR A 87 -14.15 -6.05 14.01
C THR A 87 -15.49 -5.51 14.50
N PHE A 88 -16.21 -4.75 13.67
CA PHE A 88 -17.55 -4.23 13.99
C PHE A 88 -18.68 -5.19 13.59
N GLY A 89 -18.34 -6.38 13.09
CA GLY A 89 -19.29 -7.42 12.69
C GLY A 89 -19.23 -8.64 13.59
N ILE A 90 -18.78 -9.77 13.03
CA ILE A 90 -18.83 -11.10 13.66
C ILE A 90 -17.45 -11.52 14.21
N LYS A 91 -16.35 -10.96 13.70
CA LYS A 91 -14.99 -11.42 14.05
C LYS A 91 -14.46 -10.69 15.28
N GLY A 92 -14.17 -11.44 16.33
CA GLY A 92 -13.26 -11.03 17.41
C GLY A 92 -11.80 -11.00 16.96
N GLY A 93 -10.95 -10.36 17.77
CA GLY A 93 -9.59 -9.93 17.42
C GLY A 93 -8.68 -11.00 16.81
N ALA A 94 -7.92 -10.62 15.77
CA ALA A 94 -7.05 -11.52 15.00
C ALA A 94 -5.65 -11.73 15.60
N ALA A 95 -5.43 -11.25 16.83
CA ALA A 95 -4.11 -11.06 17.43
C ALA A 95 -3.67 -12.19 18.38
N GLY A 96 -4.34 -13.35 18.34
CA GLY A 96 -4.16 -14.45 19.30
C GLY A 96 -5.31 -14.54 20.30
N GLY A 97 -5.10 -15.22 21.43
CA GLY A 97 -6.14 -15.40 22.44
C GLY A 97 -5.60 -15.98 23.75
N GLY A 98 -6.34 -15.76 24.85
CA GLY A 98 -5.90 -16.14 26.19
C GLY A 98 -4.62 -15.40 26.60
N TYR A 99 -3.65 -16.13 27.14
CA TYR A 99 -2.35 -15.58 27.56
C TYR A 99 -1.35 -15.37 26.40
N ALA A 100 -1.69 -15.86 25.20
CA ALA A 100 -0.86 -15.77 24.01
C ALA A 100 -1.50 -14.82 22.99
N GLN A 101 -1.27 -13.52 23.16
CA GLN A 101 -1.90 -12.45 22.38
C GLN A 101 -0.98 -11.25 22.19
N VAL A 102 -1.21 -10.49 21.12
CA VAL A 102 -0.60 -9.17 20.91
C VAL A 102 -1.29 -8.12 21.77
N ILE A 103 -0.49 -7.21 22.34
CA ILE A 103 -0.98 -6.04 23.07
C ILE A 103 -0.37 -4.75 22.50
N PRO A 104 -1.10 -3.62 22.51
CA PRO A 104 -2.50 -3.45 22.90
C PRO A 104 -3.50 -3.93 21.82
N MET A 105 -4.44 -4.79 22.21
CA MET A 105 -5.37 -5.46 21.27
C MET A 105 -6.38 -4.50 20.61
N GLU A 106 -6.84 -3.48 21.32
CA GLU A 106 -7.76 -2.46 20.78
C GLU A 106 -7.14 -1.74 19.60
N GLU A 107 -5.94 -1.18 19.79
CA GLU A 107 -5.25 -0.45 18.73
C GLU A 107 -4.89 -1.38 17.56
N PHE A 108 -4.58 -2.66 17.83
CA PHE A 108 -4.27 -3.65 16.81
C PHE A 108 -5.47 -4.01 15.92
N ASN A 109 -6.70 -4.02 16.45
CA ASN A 109 -7.91 -4.33 15.68
C ASN A 109 -8.57 -3.10 15.04
N LEU A 110 -8.10 -1.90 15.36
CA LEU A 110 -8.59 -0.64 14.81
C LEU A 110 -7.53 -0.01 13.91
N HIS A 111 -7.14 1.23 14.19
CA HIS A 111 -6.32 2.03 13.28
C HIS A 111 -4.83 1.66 13.30
N LEU A 112 -4.35 0.97 14.33
CA LEU A 112 -2.94 0.68 14.58
C LEU A 112 -2.04 1.91 14.36
N THR A 113 -1.31 1.96 13.24
CA THR A 113 -0.42 3.05 12.83
C THR A 113 -0.89 3.79 11.58
N GLY A 114 -2.10 3.50 11.09
CA GLY A 114 -2.71 4.14 9.92
C GLY A 114 -2.38 3.47 8.58
N ASP A 115 -1.86 2.24 8.58
CA ASP A 115 -1.33 1.60 7.38
C ASP A 115 -2.45 1.30 6.36
N ILE A 116 -3.57 0.75 6.82
CA ILE A 116 -4.74 0.52 5.96
C ILE A 116 -5.35 1.85 5.47
N HIS A 117 -5.33 2.91 6.29
CA HIS A 117 -5.77 4.25 5.87
C HIS A 117 -4.92 4.79 4.73
N ALA A 118 -3.59 4.63 4.82
CA ALA A 118 -2.67 5.04 3.77
C ALA A 118 -2.90 4.25 2.47
N ILE A 119 -3.12 2.94 2.57
CA ILE A 119 -3.46 2.08 1.41
C ILE A 119 -4.79 2.54 0.78
N THR A 120 -5.80 2.78 1.60
CA THR A 120 -7.13 3.25 1.14
C THR A 120 -7.02 4.59 0.41
N ALA A 121 -6.29 5.55 0.99
CA ALA A 121 -6.07 6.85 0.38
C ALA A 121 -5.33 6.75 -0.96
N ALA A 122 -4.28 5.94 -1.04
CA ALA A 122 -3.52 5.73 -2.27
C ALA A 122 -4.36 5.07 -3.36
N ASN A 123 -5.13 4.02 -3.01
CA ASN A 123 -6.00 3.32 -3.95
C ASN A 123 -7.07 4.26 -4.53
N ASN A 124 -7.73 5.03 -3.66
CA ASN A 124 -8.81 5.92 -4.05
C ASN A 124 -8.31 7.16 -4.79
N LEU A 125 -7.08 7.61 -4.52
CA LEU A 125 -6.42 8.65 -5.31
C LEU A 125 -6.23 8.20 -6.76
N LEU A 126 -5.82 6.94 -6.99
CA LEU A 126 -5.71 6.41 -8.34
C LEU A 126 -7.08 6.31 -9.03
N ALA A 127 -8.11 5.81 -8.34
CA ALA A 127 -9.47 5.79 -8.87
C ALA A 127 -9.97 7.19 -9.27
N ALA A 128 -9.77 8.18 -8.39
CA ALA A 128 -10.12 9.57 -8.66
C ALA A 128 -9.33 10.16 -9.84
N ALA A 129 -8.04 9.82 -9.97
CA ALA A 129 -7.21 10.26 -11.09
C ALA A 129 -7.68 9.69 -12.44
N ILE A 130 -8.13 8.43 -12.47
CA ILE A 130 -8.70 7.80 -13.68
C ILE A 130 -9.97 8.55 -14.10
N GLU A 131 -10.89 8.80 -13.19
CA GLU A 131 -12.15 9.50 -13.49
C GLU A 131 -11.92 10.96 -13.89
N ALA A 132 -11.07 11.69 -13.16
CA ALA A 132 -10.71 13.06 -13.50
C ALA A 132 -10.10 13.13 -14.90
N ARG A 133 -9.27 12.14 -15.25
CA ARG A 133 -8.68 12.04 -16.57
C ARG A 133 -9.74 11.82 -17.66
N MET A 134 -10.67 10.91 -17.47
CA MET A 134 -11.78 10.66 -18.41
C MET A 134 -12.67 11.89 -18.56
N PHE A 135 -13.01 12.55 -17.44
CA PHE A 135 -13.80 13.78 -17.42
C PHE A 135 -13.14 14.93 -18.17
N HIS A 136 -11.83 15.13 -17.99
CA HIS A 136 -11.11 16.16 -18.74
C HIS A 136 -11.00 15.84 -20.24
N GLU A 137 -10.86 14.57 -20.61
CA GLU A 137 -10.88 14.18 -22.02
C GLU A 137 -12.24 14.38 -22.70
N SER A 138 -13.34 14.19 -21.98
CA SER A 138 -14.69 14.37 -22.54
C SER A 138 -15.12 15.84 -22.64
N THR A 139 -14.56 16.71 -21.79
CA THR A 139 -15.00 18.11 -21.68
C THR A 139 -14.07 19.12 -22.36
N GLN A 140 -12.80 18.78 -22.59
CA GLN A 140 -11.78 19.72 -23.09
C GLN A 140 -11.41 19.48 -24.53
N LYS A 141 -11.02 20.56 -25.21
CA LYS A 141 -10.44 20.53 -26.55
C LYS A 141 -9.04 19.93 -26.53
N ASP A 142 -8.65 19.29 -27.63
CA ASP A 142 -7.36 18.59 -27.76
C ASP A 142 -6.16 19.51 -27.55
N ASP A 143 -6.22 20.74 -28.07
CA ASP A 143 -5.17 21.73 -27.87
C ASP A 143 -4.97 22.07 -26.40
N ALA A 144 -6.05 22.13 -25.61
CA ALA A 144 -5.97 22.41 -24.19
C ALA A 144 -5.31 21.25 -23.42
N LEU A 145 -5.65 20.00 -23.79
CA LEU A 145 -5.03 18.80 -23.22
C LEU A 145 -3.53 18.73 -23.54
N PHE A 146 -3.18 18.95 -24.80
CA PHE A 146 -1.79 18.99 -25.25
C PHE A 146 -0.99 20.10 -24.55
N ASN A 147 -1.57 21.29 -24.43
CA ASN A 147 -0.91 22.42 -23.78
C ASN A 147 -0.61 22.19 -22.30
N ARG A 148 -1.47 21.47 -21.59
CA ARG A 148 -1.24 21.09 -20.20
C ARG A 148 -0.25 19.94 -20.06
N LEU A 149 -0.27 18.97 -20.98
CA LEU A 149 0.66 17.84 -20.96
C LEU A 149 2.10 18.27 -21.28
N CYS A 150 2.27 19.19 -22.22
CA CYS A 150 3.56 19.67 -22.68
C CYS A 150 3.61 21.21 -22.63
N PRO A 151 3.68 21.83 -21.44
CA PRO A 151 3.70 23.29 -21.33
C PRO A 151 4.94 23.87 -22.02
N ALA A 152 4.78 25.02 -22.68
CA ALA A 152 5.90 25.73 -23.27
C ALA A 152 6.77 26.34 -22.17
N ASN A 153 8.09 26.20 -22.30
CA ASN A 153 9.04 26.87 -21.43
C ASN A 153 9.15 28.37 -21.80
N LYS A 154 9.95 29.14 -21.05
CA LYS A 154 10.19 30.57 -21.31
C LYS A 154 10.74 30.86 -22.72
N GLN A 155 11.31 29.87 -23.40
CA GLN A 155 11.86 29.97 -24.75
C GLN A 155 10.89 29.44 -25.84
N GLY A 156 9.64 29.10 -25.47
CA GLY A 156 8.64 28.56 -26.39
C GLY A 156 8.81 27.08 -26.77
N LYS A 157 9.85 26.40 -26.27
CA LYS A 157 10.09 24.98 -26.51
C LYS A 157 9.27 24.12 -25.54
N ARG A 158 8.87 22.92 -25.98
CA ARG A 158 8.11 21.95 -25.18
C ARG A 158 8.94 20.68 -24.98
N PRO A 159 9.91 20.70 -24.05
CA PRO A 159 10.76 19.52 -23.81
C PRO A 159 9.94 18.36 -23.27
N LEU A 160 10.23 17.16 -23.74
CA LEU A 160 9.56 15.93 -23.31
C LEU A 160 10.36 15.20 -22.23
N SER A 161 9.66 14.77 -21.18
CA SER A 161 10.22 13.92 -20.12
C SER A 161 10.48 12.49 -20.61
N ALA A 162 11.30 11.72 -19.89
CA ALA A 162 11.56 10.31 -20.21
C ALA A 162 10.28 9.46 -20.25
N VAL A 163 9.28 9.75 -19.40
CA VAL A 163 7.98 9.07 -19.39
C VAL A 163 7.20 9.36 -20.67
N GLN A 164 7.21 10.62 -21.12
CA GLN A 164 6.54 11.07 -22.33
C GLN A 164 7.16 10.46 -23.59
N LYS A 165 8.50 10.40 -23.67
CA LYS A 165 9.21 9.72 -24.76
C LYS A 165 8.87 8.22 -24.84
N ARG A 166 8.82 7.53 -23.70
CA ARG A 166 8.36 6.13 -23.65
C ARG A 166 6.93 5.97 -24.18
N ARG A 167 6.05 6.93 -23.92
CA ARG A 167 4.69 6.93 -24.48
C ARG A 167 4.69 7.12 -25.99
N LEU A 168 5.47 8.06 -26.54
CA LEU A 168 5.60 8.24 -28.00
C LEU A 168 6.05 6.95 -28.68
N ALA A 169 7.07 6.28 -28.13
CA ALA A 169 7.55 4.99 -28.63
C ALA A 169 6.45 3.91 -28.63
N ARG A 170 5.65 3.82 -27.56
CA ARG A 170 4.50 2.89 -27.48
C ARG A 170 3.39 3.20 -28.49
N LEU A 171 3.27 4.45 -28.92
CA LEU A 171 2.31 4.89 -29.94
C LEU A 171 2.86 4.78 -31.36
N GLY A 172 4.13 4.40 -31.54
CA GLY A 172 4.79 4.37 -32.84
C GLY A 172 5.10 5.76 -33.42
N ILE A 173 5.12 6.80 -32.57
CA ILE A 173 5.43 8.17 -32.97
C ILE A 173 6.95 8.38 -32.89
N PRO A 174 7.60 9.04 -33.88
CA PRO A 174 9.04 9.31 -33.85
C PRO A 174 9.49 9.98 -32.56
N ASP A 175 10.68 9.61 -32.07
CA ASP A 175 11.28 10.29 -30.92
C ASP A 175 11.63 11.73 -31.31
N VAL A 176 11.04 12.67 -30.59
CA VAL A 176 11.25 14.10 -30.79
C VAL A 176 11.68 14.71 -29.46
N ASP A 177 12.58 15.68 -29.53
CA ASP A 177 13.04 16.40 -28.32
C ASP A 177 12.11 17.56 -27.94
N ASP A 178 11.35 18.08 -28.91
CA ASP A 178 10.37 19.16 -28.72
C ASP A 178 8.99 18.72 -29.22
N ALA A 179 7.99 18.76 -28.35
CA ALA A 179 6.62 18.39 -28.66
C ALA A 179 5.99 19.27 -29.76
N ASN A 180 6.55 20.46 -30.04
CA ASN A 180 6.10 21.31 -31.14
C ASN A 180 6.25 20.62 -32.51
N GLN A 181 7.16 19.64 -32.64
CA GLN A 181 7.41 18.89 -33.87
C GLN A 181 6.32 17.86 -34.20
N LEU A 182 5.42 17.57 -33.25
CA LEU A 182 4.32 16.64 -33.45
C LEU A 182 3.24 17.24 -34.37
N THR A 183 2.75 16.45 -35.33
CA THR A 183 1.60 16.83 -36.17
C THR A 183 0.32 16.97 -35.33
N PRO A 184 -0.72 17.67 -35.82
CA PRO A 184 -1.98 17.78 -35.09
C PRO A 184 -2.56 16.42 -34.66
N GLU A 185 -2.54 15.42 -35.54
CA GLU A 185 -3.05 14.07 -35.27
C GLU A 185 -2.21 13.36 -34.21
N GLN A 186 -0.88 13.48 -34.29
CA GLN A 186 0.03 12.94 -33.29
C GLN A 186 -0.18 13.59 -31.92
N ARG A 187 -0.46 14.90 -31.87
CA ARG A 187 -0.77 15.61 -30.62
C ARG A 187 -2.03 15.08 -29.98
N VAL A 188 -3.07 14.78 -30.76
CA VAL A 188 -4.32 14.17 -30.25
C VAL A 188 -4.05 12.78 -29.69
N GLN A 189 -3.43 11.90 -30.48
CA GLN A 189 -3.12 10.52 -30.07
C GLN A 189 -2.19 10.48 -28.86
N PHE A 190 -1.22 11.39 -28.79
CA PHE A 190 -0.31 11.50 -27.67
C PHE A 190 -1.01 12.03 -26.42
N SER A 191 -1.85 13.06 -26.54
CA SER A 191 -2.49 13.72 -25.41
C SER A 191 -3.66 12.95 -24.83
N ARG A 192 -4.41 12.16 -25.61
CA ARG A 192 -5.55 11.36 -25.15
C ARG A 192 -5.17 9.93 -24.77
N LEU A 193 -5.73 9.43 -23.66
CA LEU A 193 -5.62 8.03 -23.25
C LEU A 193 -6.78 7.22 -23.82
N ASN A 194 -7.94 7.84 -24.08
CA ASN A 194 -9.14 7.17 -24.60
C ASN A 194 -9.48 5.92 -23.80
N ILE A 195 -9.53 6.07 -22.47
CA ILE A 195 -9.87 4.99 -21.55
C ILE A 195 -11.32 4.57 -21.83
N ASP A 196 -11.53 3.28 -22.12
CA ASP A 196 -12.87 2.70 -22.23
C ASP A 196 -13.42 2.41 -20.81
N PRO A 197 -14.49 3.12 -20.38
CA PRO A 197 -15.09 2.93 -19.05
C PRO A 197 -15.48 1.48 -18.76
N ALA A 198 -15.92 0.72 -19.79
CA ALA A 198 -16.39 -0.64 -19.61
C ALA A 198 -15.25 -1.64 -19.29
N THR A 199 -14.01 -1.25 -19.55
CA THR A 199 -12.82 -2.09 -19.33
C THR A 199 -12.11 -1.79 -18.01
N ILE A 200 -12.58 -0.81 -17.24
CA ILE A 200 -11.96 -0.42 -15.97
C ILE A 200 -12.18 -1.54 -14.96
N THR A 201 -11.06 -2.13 -14.52
CA THR A 201 -11.03 -3.15 -13.46
C THR A 201 -10.63 -2.58 -12.10
N TRP A 202 -10.18 -1.33 -12.05
CA TRP A 202 -9.76 -0.66 -10.83
C TRP A 202 -10.97 -0.11 -10.08
N ASN A 203 -11.12 -0.53 -8.83
CA ASN A 203 -12.24 -0.13 -7.99
C ASN A 203 -11.75 0.79 -6.86
N ARG A 204 -12.65 1.65 -6.36
CA ARG A 204 -12.46 2.27 -5.05
C ARG A 204 -12.49 1.21 -3.96
N VAL A 205 -12.02 1.59 -2.77
CA VAL A 205 -11.95 0.74 -1.60
C VAL A 205 -12.26 1.49 -0.31
N ILE A 206 -12.74 0.76 0.70
CA ILE A 206 -12.96 1.25 2.06
C ILE A 206 -12.83 0.09 3.04
N ASP A 207 -12.23 0.32 4.21
CA ASP A 207 -12.11 -0.68 5.28
C ASP A 207 -13.35 -0.68 6.18
N THR A 208 -14.49 -1.10 5.62
CA THR A 208 -15.74 -1.26 6.36
C THR A 208 -16.60 -2.37 5.73
N ASN A 209 -17.44 -2.99 6.56
CA ASN A 209 -18.38 -4.02 6.10
C ASN A 209 -19.65 -3.38 5.51
N ASP A 210 -19.56 -2.76 4.33
CA ASP A 210 -20.70 -2.14 3.67
C ASP A 210 -21.11 -2.86 2.39
N ARG A 211 -22.17 -3.67 2.45
CA ARG A 211 -22.68 -4.41 1.30
C ARG A 211 -23.33 -3.54 0.22
N PHE A 212 -23.75 -2.32 0.53
CA PHE A 212 -24.42 -1.45 -0.44
C PHE A 212 -23.46 -1.03 -1.57
N LEU A 213 -22.15 -1.06 -1.30
CA LEU A 213 -21.11 -0.68 -2.25
C LEU A 213 -20.73 -1.76 -3.27
N ARG A 214 -21.27 -3.00 -3.17
CA ARG A 214 -20.84 -4.17 -3.98
C ARG A 214 -21.08 -4.07 -5.50
N GLY A 215 -21.69 -3.00 -6.00
CA GLY A 215 -21.83 -2.72 -7.44
C GLY A 215 -21.08 -1.47 -7.92
N GLU A 216 -20.47 -0.71 -7.00
CA GLU A 216 -19.85 0.60 -7.28
C GLU A 216 -18.38 0.63 -6.90
N ILE A 217 -17.96 -0.19 -5.92
CA ILE A 217 -16.66 -0.13 -5.22
C ILE A 217 -16.28 -1.57 -4.79
N SER A 218 -14.97 -1.86 -4.71
CA SER A 218 -14.46 -3.13 -4.18
C SER A 218 -14.28 -3.02 -2.66
N ILE A 219 -14.71 -4.02 -1.91
CA ILE A 219 -14.69 -4.01 -0.43
C ILE A 219 -13.59 -4.95 0.03
N PHE A 220 -12.77 -4.51 1.00
CA PHE A 220 -11.74 -5.33 1.65
C PHE A 220 -12.27 -6.02 2.92
#